data_AF-A0A5N5SM99-F1
#
_entry.id   AF-A0A5N5SM99-F1
#
_cell.length_a   1.000
_cell.length_b   1.000
_cell.length_c   1.000
_cell.angle_alpha   90.00
_cell.angle_beta   90.00
_cell.angle_gamma   90.00
#
_symmetry.space_group_name_H-M   'P 1'
#
loop_
_entity.id
_entity.type
_entity.pdbx_description
1 polymer ?
#
loop_
_entity_poly.entity_id
_entity_poly.type
_entity_poly.pdbx_seq_one_letter_code
_entity_poly.pdbx_strand_id
1 'polypeptide(L)'
;FIFLPVKVLSAKSLPLASEVLTYHLKQRKFPYWTSYFIRYKDIINDQRGLSHFNWQIENCNYHILRTGCWPYIKRPYQDLSLENKFFKVIKVLNLGLPCLAYGLGASLLISCHETVHTPKGPVNIYFLYEEDKTSRF
;
A
#
# COMPACT_ATOMS: atom_id res chain seq x y z
N PHE A 1 -25.74 -13.70 -40.50
CA PHE A 1 -25.75 -12.66 -39.46
C PHE A 1 -24.73 -13.03 -38.40
N ILE A 2 -23.55 -12.43 -38.46
CA ILE A 2 -22.43 -12.71 -37.55
C ILE A 2 -22.73 -11.96 -36.24
N PHE A 3 -23.00 -12.70 -35.17
CA PHE A 3 -23.01 -12.14 -33.82
C PHE A 3 -21.56 -11.84 -33.42
N LEU A 4 -21.15 -10.58 -33.57
CA LEU A 4 -19.98 -10.08 -32.86
C LEU A 4 -20.35 -9.95 -31.39
N PRO A 5 -19.61 -10.55 -30.45
CA PRO A 5 -19.84 -10.30 -29.03
C PRO A 5 -19.51 -8.83 -28.77
N VAL A 6 -20.51 -8.10 -28.29
CA VAL A 6 -20.33 -6.77 -27.72
C VAL A 6 -19.27 -6.92 -26.62
N LYS A 7 -18.08 -6.36 -26.82
CA LYS A 7 -17.13 -6.15 -25.75
C LYS A 7 -17.83 -5.26 -24.72
N VAL A 8 -18.34 -5.86 -23.66
CA VAL A 8 -18.74 -5.15 -22.46
C VAL A 8 -17.50 -4.40 -22.00
N LEU A 9 -17.47 -3.09 -22.22
CA LEU A 9 -16.47 -2.21 -21.66
C LEU A 9 -16.59 -2.34 -20.15
N SER A 10 -15.71 -3.16 -19.56
CA SER A 10 -15.67 -3.38 -18.11
C SER A 10 -15.49 -2.02 -17.44
N ALA A 11 -16.49 -1.59 -16.68
CA ALA A 11 -16.37 -0.44 -15.79
C ALA A 11 -15.16 -0.72 -14.89
N LYS A 12 -14.09 0.04 -15.09
CA LYS A 12 -12.77 -0.23 -14.51
C LYS A 12 -12.86 -0.19 -12.99
N SER A 13 -13.00 -1.35 -12.35
CA SER A 13 -12.96 -1.45 -10.89
C SER A 13 -11.57 -1.02 -10.43
N LEU A 14 -11.48 -0.10 -9.48
CA LEU A 14 -10.19 0.31 -8.92
C LEU A 14 -9.48 -0.91 -8.27
N PRO A 15 -8.15 -1.00 -8.35
CA PRO A 15 -7.39 -2.05 -7.68
C PRO A 15 -7.52 -1.96 -6.17
N LEU A 16 -7.36 -3.10 -5.50
CA LEU A 16 -7.35 -3.17 -4.04
C LEU A 16 -6.03 -2.60 -3.51
N ALA A 17 -6.04 -2.05 -2.29
CA ALA A 17 -4.81 -1.61 -1.62
C ALA A 17 -3.82 -2.78 -1.46
N SER A 18 -4.33 -3.96 -1.10
CA SER A 18 -3.57 -5.21 -1.07
C SER A 18 -2.94 -5.58 -2.41
N GLU A 19 -3.66 -5.37 -3.50
CA GLU A 19 -3.20 -5.66 -4.87
C GLU A 19 -2.05 -4.72 -5.23
N VAL A 20 -2.22 -3.41 -5.00
CA VAL A 20 -1.13 -2.44 -5.22
C VAL A 20 0.10 -2.78 -4.39
N LEU A 21 -0.05 -3.10 -3.10
CA LEU A 21 1.06 -3.52 -2.25
C LEU A 21 1.77 -4.76 -2.81
N THR A 22 1.01 -5.76 -3.24
CA THR A 22 1.55 -7.02 -3.77
C THR A 22 2.33 -6.80 -5.06
N TYR A 23 1.75 -6.07 -6.01
CA TYR A 23 2.39 -5.79 -7.31
C TYR A 23 3.59 -4.86 -7.16
N HIS A 24 3.54 -3.88 -6.26
CA HIS A 24 4.68 -3.05 -5.89
C HIS A 24 5.87 -3.90 -5.41
N LEU A 25 5.64 -4.78 -4.44
CA LEU A 25 6.67 -5.67 -3.89
C LEU A 25 7.28 -6.57 -4.98
N LYS A 26 6.46 -7.11 -5.88
CA LYS A 26 6.93 -7.94 -7.01
C LYS A 26 7.74 -7.12 -8.02
N GLN A 27 7.26 -5.94 -8.42
CA GLN A 27 7.94 -5.07 -9.38
C GLN A 27 9.31 -4.62 -8.87
N ARG A 28 9.43 -4.34 -7.56
CA ARG A 28 10.70 -4.02 -6.91
C ARG A 28 11.53 -5.24 -6.50
N LYS A 29 11.16 -6.45 -6.94
CA LYS A 29 11.88 -7.72 -6.66
C LYS A 29 12.08 -7.97 -5.16
N PHE A 30 11.04 -7.76 -4.36
CA PHE A 30 11.00 -8.02 -2.92
C PHE A 30 12.04 -7.21 -2.12
N PRO A 31 11.98 -5.87 -2.15
CA PRO A 31 12.92 -5.01 -1.42
C PRO A 31 12.80 -5.24 0.09
N TYR A 32 13.82 -4.87 0.86
CA TYR A 32 13.84 -5.15 2.29
C TYR A 32 12.90 -4.22 3.07
N TRP A 33 12.93 -2.93 2.80
CA TRP A 33 12.06 -1.95 3.44
C TRP A 33 11.84 -0.74 2.54
N THR A 34 10.75 0.00 2.78
CA THR A 34 10.44 1.32 2.21
C THR A 34 9.15 1.84 2.84
N SER A 35 8.75 3.06 2.49
CA SER A 35 7.41 3.58 2.72
C SER A 35 6.90 4.32 1.49
N TYR A 36 5.65 4.09 1.12
CA TYR A 36 5.01 4.78 0.00
C TYR A 36 3.59 5.24 0.34
N PHE A 37 3.13 6.23 -0.40
CA PHE A 37 1.79 6.79 -0.31
C PHE A 37 0.97 6.42 -1.55
N ILE A 38 -0.33 6.23 -1.37
CA ILE A 38 -1.29 6.05 -2.46
C ILE A 38 -2.43 7.03 -2.22
N ARG A 39 -2.90 7.68 -3.28
CA ARG A 39 -4.13 8.47 -3.22
C ARG A 39 -5.32 7.53 -3.04
N TYR A 40 -6.11 7.74 -1.99
CA TYR A 40 -7.26 6.88 -1.70
C TYR A 40 -8.32 6.84 -2.81
N LYS A 41 -8.37 7.85 -3.70
CA LYS A 41 -9.28 7.87 -4.86
C LYS A 41 -8.88 6.89 -5.98
N ASP A 42 -7.64 6.39 -5.98
CA ASP A 42 -7.11 5.53 -7.03
C ASP A 42 -7.21 4.03 -6.67
N ILE A 43 -7.73 3.69 -5.48
CA ILE A 43 -7.80 2.33 -4.95
C ILE A 43 -9.08 2.06 -4.16
N ILE A 44 -9.42 0.79 -4.01
CA ILE A 44 -10.36 0.31 -2.99
C ILE A 44 -9.57 -0.11 -1.76
N ASN A 45 -9.88 0.50 -0.63
CA ASN A 45 -9.18 0.26 0.62
C ASN A 45 -9.73 -0.97 1.38
N ASP A 46 -9.30 -2.15 0.98
CA ASP A 46 -9.65 -3.44 1.59
C ASP A 46 -8.88 -3.75 2.89
N GLN A 47 -7.79 -3.04 3.15
CA GLN A 47 -6.99 -3.17 4.39
C GLN A 47 -7.48 -2.23 5.51
N ARG A 48 -8.67 -1.62 5.38
CA ARG A 48 -9.20 -0.64 6.34
C ARG A 48 -9.37 -1.27 7.72
N GLY A 49 -8.94 -0.56 8.76
CA GLY A 49 -9.04 -1.03 10.15
C GLY A 49 -7.89 -1.95 10.59
N LEU A 50 -6.95 -2.26 9.69
CA LEU A 50 -5.63 -2.82 10.04
C LEU A 50 -4.64 -1.67 10.26
N SER A 51 -3.83 -1.80 11.31
CA SER A 51 -2.77 -0.85 11.65
C SER A 51 -1.39 -1.49 11.59
N HIS A 52 -1.23 -2.72 12.06
CA HIS A 52 0.03 -3.46 11.99
C HIS A 52 -0.29 -4.92 11.67
N PHE A 53 0.23 -5.45 10.56
CA PHE A 53 -0.14 -6.79 10.12
C PHE A 53 0.94 -7.44 9.25
N ASN A 54 0.89 -8.76 9.16
CA ASN A 54 1.73 -9.55 8.26
C ASN A 54 1.16 -9.51 6.83
N TRP A 55 2.04 -9.37 5.86
CA TRP A 55 1.74 -9.49 4.45
C TRP A 55 2.64 -10.56 3.84
N GLN A 56 2.10 -11.77 3.71
CA GLN A 56 2.79 -12.88 3.08
C GLN A 56 2.68 -12.75 1.56
N ILE A 57 3.83 -12.80 0.87
CA ILE A 57 3.91 -12.83 -0.58
C ILE A 57 4.99 -13.82 -1.01
N GLU A 58 4.58 -14.86 -1.72
CA GLU A 58 5.48 -15.95 -2.12
C GLU A 58 6.23 -16.50 -0.89
N ASN A 59 7.57 -16.48 -0.92
CA ASN A 59 8.43 -16.99 0.16
C ASN A 59 8.85 -15.90 1.16
N CYS A 60 8.24 -14.71 1.12
CA CYS A 60 8.59 -13.57 1.96
C CYS A 60 7.40 -13.13 2.82
N ASN A 61 7.69 -12.68 4.04
CA ASN A 61 6.73 -11.99 4.88
C ASN A 61 7.17 -10.54 5.11
N TYR A 62 6.20 -9.65 5.16
CA TYR A 62 6.39 -8.24 5.45
C TYR A 62 5.54 -7.82 6.64
N HIS A 63 6.12 -7.04 7.55
CA HIS A 63 5.35 -6.33 8.56
C HIS A 63 4.93 -4.98 7.97
N ILE A 64 3.63 -4.73 7.88
CA ILE A 64 3.06 -3.51 7.33
C ILE A 64 2.54 -2.65 8.46
N LEU A 65 3.10 -1.45 8.65
CA LEU A 65 2.64 -0.49 9.66
C LEU A 65 1.81 0.63 9.02
N ARG A 66 0.51 0.40 8.88
CA ARG A 66 -0.36 1.33 8.17
C ARG A 66 -0.71 2.56 9.01
N THR A 67 -0.11 3.72 8.80
CA THR A 67 -0.44 4.98 9.52
C THR A 67 -0.51 6.18 8.57
N GLY A 68 -1.47 6.17 7.62
CA GLY A 68 -1.58 7.20 6.57
C GLY A 68 -0.61 7.00 5.40
N CYS A 69 0.34 6.08 5.55
CA CYS A 69 1.30 5.59 4.56
C CYS A 69 1.32 4.05 4.61
N TRP A 70 2.03 3.41 3.69
CA TRP A 70 2.35 1.97 3.68
C TRP A 70 3.84 1.72 3.90
N PRO A 71 4.41 2.05 5.08
CA PRO A 71 5.73 1.56 5.44
C PRO A 71 5.69 0.06 5.65
N TYR A 72 6.73 -0.61 5.17
CA TYR A 72 6.90 -2.03 5.36
C TYR A 72 8.35 -2.41 5.57
N ILE A 73 8.55 -3.56 6.23
CA ILE A 73 9.84 -4.18 6.42
C ILE A 73 9.71 -5.70 6.27
N LYS A 74 10.65 -6.30 5.54
CA LYS A 74 10.74 -7.75 5.33
C LYS A 74 11.20 -8.41 6.62
N ARG A 75 10.34 -9.23 7.23
CA ARG A 75 10.62 -9.90 8.51
C ARG A 75 9.91 -11.25 8.58
N PRO A 76 10.41 -12.21 9.36
CA PRO A 76 9.70 -13.46 9.62
C PRO A 76 8.28 -13.21 10.14
N TYR A 77 7.39 -14.17 9.90
CA TYR A 77 6.04 -14.12 10.45
C TYR A 77 6.09 -14.02 11.98
N GLN A 78 5.30 -13.11 12.54
CA GLN A 78 5.16 -12.92 13.99
C GLN A 78 3.69 -12.64 14.30
N ASP A 79 3.21 -13.00 15.49
CA ASP A 79 1.89 -12.53 15.92
C ASP A 79 1.97 -11.03 16.21
N LEU A 80 1.25 -10.23 15.43
CA LEU A 80 1.20 -8.77 15.55
C LEU A 80 -0.14 -8.28 16.12
N SER A 81 -0.95 -9.18 16.69
CA SER A 81 -2.32 -8.88 17.12
C SER A 81 -2.37 -7.82 18.21
N LEU A 82 -1.42 -7.87 19.16
CA LEU A 82 -1.32 -6.89 20.25
C LEU A 82 -0.92 -5.51 19.73
N GLU A 83 0.11 -5.44 18.89
CA GLU A 83 0.59 -4.21 18.27
C GLU A 83 -0.50 -3.60 17.38
N ASN A 84 -1.18 -4.42 16.58
CA ASN A 84 -2.30 -3.99 15.75
C ASN A 84 -3.39 -3.33 16.61
N LYS A 85 -3.78 -3.98 17.72
CA LYS A 85 -4.78 -3.45 18.65
C LYS A 85 -4.29 -2.14 19.29
N PHE A 86 -3.05 -2.09 19.76
CA PHE A 86 -2.44 -0.91 20.36
C PHE A 86 -2.50 0.30 19.39
N PHE A 87 -2.00 0.15 18.16
CA PHE A 87 -2.02 1.22 17.16
C PHE A 87 -3.46 1.60 16.75
N LYS A 88 -4.39 0.65 16.70
CA LYS A 88 -5.82 0.97 16.46
C LYS A 88 -6.38 1.84 17.59
N VAL A 89 -6.14 1.46 18.85
CA VAL A 89 -6.62 2.23 20.01
C VAL A 89 -6.05 3.63 20.00
N ILE A 90 -4.74 3.80 19.79
CA ILE A 90 -4.10 5.12 19.72
C ILE A 90 -4.71 5.99 18.62
N LYS A 91 -4.93 5.43 17.43
CA LYS A 91 -5.57 6.19 16.34
C LYS A 91 -6.97 6.66 16.70
N VAL A 92 -7.76 5.81 17.35
CA VAL A 92 -9.13 6.16 17.77
C VAL A 92 -9.09 7.25 18.84
N LEU A 93 -8.23 7.12 19.86
CA LEU A 93 -8.07 8.12 20.91
C LEU A 93 -7.63 9.48 20.36
N ASN A 94 -6.79 9.49 19.34
CA ASN A 94 -6.32 10.71 18.68
C ASN A 94 -7.20 11.13 17.48
N LEU A 95 -8.38 10.53 17.30
CA LEU A 95 -9.33 10.81 16.21
C LEU A 95 -8.70 10.76 14.80
N GLY A 96 -7.61 10.00 14.64
CA GLY A 96 -6.84 9.94 13.40
C GLY A 96 -6.12 11.24 13.01
N LEU A 97 -6.11 12.28 13.86
CA LEU A 97 -5.46 13.56 13.57
C LEU A 97 -3.98 13.43 13.19
N PRO A 98 -3.16 12.59 13.86
CA PRO A 98 -1.77 12.39 13.46
C PRO A 98 -1.63 11.79 12.05
N CYS A 99 -2.52 10.86 11.67
CA CYS A 99 -2.50 10.27 10.33
C CYS A 99 -2.89 11.30 9.25
N LEU A 100 -3.84 12.19 9.56
CA LEU A 100 -4.23 13.28 8.66
C LEU A 100 -3.11 14.31 8.50
N ALA A 101 -2.53 14.78 9.61
CA ALA A 101 -1.40 15.71 9.59
C ALA A 101 -0.21 15.14 8.81
N TYR A 102 0.10 13.86 9.02
CA TYR A 102 1.15 13.19 8.27
C TYR A 102 0.85 13.08 6.77
N GLY A 103 -0.38 12.76 6.38
CA GLY A 103 -0.78 12.73 4.97
C GLY A 103 -0.71 14.10 4.29
N LEU A 104 -1.10 15.16 5.00
CA LEU A 104 -1.00 16.54 4.52
C LEU A 104 0.46 16.98 4.37
N GLY A 105 1.29 16.74 5.39
CA GLY A 105 2.72 17.02 5.34
C GLY A 105 3.43 16.26 4.22
N ALA A 106 3.12 14.97 4.07
CA ALA A 106 3.64 14.16 2.97
C ALA A 106 3.24 14.71 1.60
N SER A 107 2.01 15.22 1.45
CA SER A 107 1.56 15.80 0.17
C SER A 107 2.40 17.00 -0.28
N LEU A 108 2.99 17.74 0.66
CA LEU A 108 3.91 18.85 0.36
C LEU A 108 5.35 18.39 0.08
N LEU A 109 5.72 17.21 0.56
CA LEU A 109 7.09 16.68 0.52
C LEU A 109 7.32 15.59 -0.53
N ILE A 110 6.25 15.05 -1.13
CA ILE A 110 6.34 14.04 -2.19
C ILE A 110 7.17 14.60 -3.35
N SER A 111 8.29 13.94 -3.64
CA SER A 111 9.22 14.37 -4.69
C SER A 111 9.21 13.43 -5.89
N CYS A 112 8.86 12.15 -5.70
CA CYS A 112 8.86 11.17 -6.78
C CYS A 112 7.66 10.22 -6.71
N HIS A 113 7.38 9.58 -7.84
CA HIS A 113 6.31 8.61 -7.98
C HIS A 113 6.76 7.44 -8.84
N GLU A 114 6.15 6.28 -8.61
CA GLU A 114 6.32 5.09 -9.44
C GLU A 114 4.97 4.55 -9.85
N THR A 115 4.89 3.96 -11.04
CA THR A 115 3.67 3.33 -11.54
C THR A 115 3.70 1.83 -11.25
N VAL A 116 2.78 1.41 -10.38
CA VAL A 116 2.51 0.01 -10.07
C VAL A 116 1.51 -0.53 -11.09
N HIS A 117 1.88 -1.60 -11.79
CA HIS A 117 1.06 -2.24 -12.81
C HIS A 117 0.24 -3.35 -12.15
N THR A 118 -1.05 -3.09 -11.95
CA THR A 118 -1.99 -4.09 -11.40
C THR A 118 -2.86 -4.69 -12.53
N PRO A 119 -3.48 -5.86 -12.31
CA PRO A 119 -4.43 -6.44 -13.27
C PRO A 119 -5.60 -5.51 -13.61
N LYS A 120 -5.99 -4.63 -12.69
CA LYS A 120 -7.06 -3.64 -12.87
C LYS A 120 -6.58 -2.31 -13.46
N GLY A 121 -5.27 -2.18 -13.72
CA GLY A 121 -4.65 -1.05 -14.39
C GLY A 121 -3.49 -0.43 -13.60
N PRO A 122 -2.77 0.54 -14.20
CA PRO A 122 -1.68 1.22 -13.54
C PRO A 122 -2.19 2.14 -12.42
N VAL A 123 -1.48 2.17 -11.30
CA VAL A 123 -1.69 3.09 -10.17
C VAL A 123 -0.37 3.74 -9.80
N ASN A 124 -0.40 5.05 -9.55
CA ASN A 124 0.77 5.76 -9.07
C ASN A 124 0.87 5.67 -7.56
N ILE A 125 2.04 5.24 -7.09
CA ILE A 125 2.46 5.33 -5.70
C ILE A 125 3.50 6.45 -5.59
N TYR A 126 3.61 7.05 -4.42
CA TYR A 126 4.39 8.26 -4.20
C TYR A 126 5.37 8.07 -3.05
N PHE A 127 6.55 8.67 -3.18
CA PHE A 127 7.59 8.62 -2.16
C PHE A 127 8.02 10.05 -1.80
N LEU A 128 8.45 10.23 -0.55
CA LEU A 128 8.96 11.52 -0.07
C LEU A 128 10.26 11.87 -0.78
N TYR A 129 11.15 10.90 -0.95
CA TYR A 129 12.46 11.07 -1.57
C TYR A 129 12.71 9.93 -2.57
N GLU A 130 13.58 10.17 -3.53
CA GLU A 130 14.05 9.13 -4.43
C GLU A 130 14.83 8.08 -3.62
N GLU A 131 14.32 6.85 -3.63
CA GLU A 131 14.95 5.75 -2.92
C GLU A 131 15.89 4.98 -3.85
N ASP A 132 17.02 4.52 -3.30
CA ASP A 132 17.81 3.51 -3.97
C ASP A 132 16.96 2.22 -4.10
N LYS A 133 16.68 1.84 -5.34
CA LYS A 133 15.91 0.64 -5.69
C LYS A 133 16.58 -0.65 -5.23
N THR A 134 17.86 -0.57 -4.83
CA THR A 134 18.63 -1.66 -4.28
C THR A 134 18.68 -1.69 -2.76
N SER A 135 17.79 -1.00 -2.03
CA SER A 135 17.74 -0.97 -0.56
C SER A 135 17.99 -2.36 0.05
N ARG A 136 19.26 -2.57 0.41
CA ARG A 136 19.78 -3.68 1.18
C ARG A 136 19.94 -3.12 2.60
N PHE A 137 19.82 -4.01 3.59
CA PHE A 137 19.88 -3.74 5.03
C PHE A 137 18.52 -3.40 5.65
#